data_AF-A0A3L7RT38-F1
#
_entry.id   AF-A0A3L7RT38-F1
#
_cell.length_a   1.000
_cell.length_b   1.000
_cell.length_c   1.000
_cell.angle_alpha   90.00
_cell.angle_beta   90.00
_cell.angle_gamma   90.00
#
_symmetry.space_group_name_H-M   'P 1'
#
loop_
_entity.id
_entity.type
_entity.pdbx_description
1 polymer ?
#
loop_
_entity_poly.entity_id
_entity_poly.type
_entity_poly.pdbx_seq_one_letter_code
_entity_poly.pdbx_strand_id
1 'polypeptide(L)'
;MTMAWLRWLLTPFLPLINLPRTVVGLSTAGKIAALVALFQLLTVALAIGVLVIGNERHVIQAWWHPYKLALLGALLILGPVFVYQAARLWLERETSRWPDILAAWNAAMLELNHQRIAITDVPVFIVLGGSSDEEEKRIFADSPSELTVRASPAGAAGLHVWGGADAVYVSLSRSSQLSDLSRRGSEDTQTVSREEPRTLVTDHRGMVIGEEVSSAETGGGTASVTRRHGEDSAPATRSPGSLRLHEEMRMRLRYVCELVRRERGGLAPINGTLAILPWNMIERGEAETMAVGRALGEDLASLGRGMGVRAPVVALLLCTTPDQGVAELILRTPPGERQSRIGQRFPTGLVATSEQLGALASRACGAVEDLIQGRLLRTPDVLVQKDNAALVALLSRVRCDLSARLAWILQRAFVAAEGDTTALPPFISGCYLASCGEGRDQQAFIGGALEKLLDSQGDLEWAPGVESSDIQALRIARLLWAISAAAAIAFATFLSRRMLWGA
;
A
#
# COMPACT_ATOMS: atom_id res chain seq x y z
N MET A 1 -4.81 -17.75 65.91
CA MET A 1 -5.39 -16.40 65.67
C MET A 1 -5.38 -16.13 64.18
N THR A 2 -6.48 -16.49 63.54
CA THR A 2 -6.57 -16.93 62.14
C THR A 2 -7.44 -15.97 61.35
N MET A 3 -6.86 -15.26 60.36
CA MET A 3 -7.46 -14.60 59.17
C MET A 3 -8.88 -13.95 59.23
N ALA A 4 -9.53 -13.82 60.38
CA ALA A 4 -10.90 -13.32 60.50
C ALA A 4 -11.00 -11.84 60.14
N TRP A 5 -9.97 -11.06 60.50
CA TRP A 5 -9.85 -9.67 60.09
C TRP A 5 -9.68 -9.53 58.56
N LEU A 6 -8.95 -10.45 57.91
CA LEU A 6 -8.77 -10.44 56.46
C LEU A 6 -10.10 -10.74 55.73
N ARG A 7 -10.89 -11.69 56.25
CA ARG A 7 -12.25 -11.97 55.75
C ARG A 7 -13.21 -10.81 55.96
N TRP A 8 -13.11 -10.10 57.08
CA TRP A 8 -13.93 -8.91 57.36
C TRP A 8 -13.55 -7.73 56.46
N LEU A 9 -12.26 -7.60 56.15
CA LEU A 9 -11.76 -6.58 55.23
C LEU A 9 -12.10 -6.89 53.76
N LEU A 10 -12.18 -8.18 53.38
CA LEU A 10 -12.51 -8.63 52.02
C LEU A 10 -14.01 -8.87 51.76
N THR A 11 -14.85 -8.96 52.80
CA THR A 11 -16.31 -9.19 52.66
C THR A 11 -17.05 -8.13 51.85
N PRO A 12 -16.74 -6.82 51.95
CA PRO A 12 -17.36 -5.83 51.06
C PRO A 12 -16.92 -5.97 49.59
N PHE A 13 -15.82 -6.70 49.31
CA PHE A 13 -15.31 -6.92 47.95
C PHE A 13 -15.78 -8.24 47.30
N LEU A 14 -16.34 -9.18 48.07
CA LEU A 14 -16.89 -10.44 47.54
C LEU A 14 -18.10 -10.28 46.60
N PRO A 15 -19.08 -9.36 46.81
CA PRO A 15 -20.17 -9.15 45.84
C PRO A 15 -19.70 -8.51 44.52
N LEU A 16 -18.49 -7.95 44.52
CA LEU A 16 -17.83 -7.32 43.38
C LEU A 16 -17.31 -8.36 42.36
N ILE A 17 -17.14 -9.62 42.77
CA ILE A 17 -16.75 -10.73 41.88
C ILE A 17 -17.97 -11.27 41.10
N ASN A 18 -19.19 -11.05 41.61
CA ASN A 18 -20.45 -11.37 40.94
C ASN A 18 -21.05 -10.12 40.28
N LEU A 19 -20.29 -9.49 39.39
CA LEU A 19 -20.80 -8.36 38.62
C LEU A 19 -22.03 -8.78 37.79
N PRO A 20 -23.12 -7.98 37.80
CA PRO A 20 -24.33 -8.30 37.06
C PRO A 20 -24.03 -8.50 35.57
N ARG A 21 -24.75 -9.41 34.92
CA ARG A 21 -24.55 -9.79 33.49
C ARG A 21 -24.52 -8.59 32.53
N THR A 22 -25.05 -7.44 32.92
CA THR A 22 -24.97 -6.16 32.21
C THR A 22 -23.55 -5.63 32.02
N VAL A 23 -22.59 -5.98 32.88
CA VAL A 23 -21.17 -5.56 32.75
C VAL A 23 -20.38 -6.48 31.80
N VAL A 24 -20.91 -7.67 31.48
CA VAL A 24 -20.22 -8.63 30.59
C VAL A 24 -20.09 -8.10 29.17
N GLY A 25 -21.01 -7.24 28.72
CA GLY A 25 -20.97 -6.58 27.40
C GLY A 25 -20.11 -5.32 27.30
N LEU A 26 -19.50 -4.85 28.40
CA LEU A 26 -18.61 -3.69 28.34
C LEU A 26 -17.25 -4.05 27.71
N SER A 27 -16.67 -3.10 26.97
CA SER A 27 -15.30 -3.22 26.46
C SER A 27 -14.31 -3.41 27.61
N THR A 28 -13.14 -4.00 27.34
CA THR A 28 -12.10 -4.23 28.36
C THR A 28 -11.69 -2.91 29.05
N ALA A 29 -11.59 -1.81 28.29
CA ALA A 29 -11.36 -0.47 28.84
C ALA A 29 -12.52 0.01 29.73
N GLY A 30 -13.77 -0.27 29.32
CA GLY A 30 -14.96 0.03 30.12
C GLY A 30 -14.99 -0.71 31.45
N LYS A 31 -14.54 -1.97 31.48
CA LYS A 31 -14.41 -2.76 32.72
C LYS A 31 -13.38 -2.16 33.68
N ILE A 32 -12.22 -1.74 33.17
CA ILE A 32 -11.19 -1.07 33.99
C ILE A 32 -11.71 0.25 34.56
N ALA A 33 -12.35 1.07 33.73
CA ALA A 33 -12.93 2.35 34.16
C ALA A 33 -14.02 2.16 35.22
N ALA A 34 -14.92 1.19 35.04
CA ALA A 34 -15.96 0.87 36.01
C ALA A 34 -15.37 0.39 37.35
N LEU A 35 -14.30 -0.41 37.31
CA LEU A 35 -13.59 -0.86 38.52
C LEU A 35 -12.96 0.32 39.26
N VAL A 36 -12.31 1.24 38.54
CA VAL A 36 -11.76 2.47 39.13
C VAL A 36 -12.85 3.37 39.71
N ALA A 37 -13.97 3.56 39.00
CA ALA A 37 -15.10 4.34 39.52
C ALA A 37 -15.66 3.74 40.81
N LEU A 38 -15.83 2.43 40.85
CA LEU A 38 -16.33 1.71 42.00
C LEU A 38 -15.35 1.77 43.18
N PHE A 39 -14.05 1.64 42.92
CA PHE A 39 -13.01 1.83 43.93
C PHE A 39 -13.01 3.25 44.50
N GLN A 40 -13.15 4.28 43.67
CA GLN A 40 -13.26 5.67 44.11
C GLN A 40 -14.50 5.90 44.96
N LEU A 41 -15.66 5.40 44.53
CA LEU A 41 -16.91 5.47 45.30
C LEU A 41 -16.78 4.80 46.66
N LEU A 42 -16.19 3.60 46.71
CA LEU A 42 -16.00 2.86 47.96
C LEU A 42 -15.02 3.57 48.89
N THR A 43 -13.98 4.18 48.35
CA THR A 43 -13.03 5.00 49.12
C THR A 43 -13.70 6.24 49.73
N VAL A 44 -14.53 6.93 48.95
CA VAL A 44 -15.30 8.09 49.43
C VAL A 44 -16.32 7.66 50.50
N ALA A 45 -17.05 6.56 50.28
CA ALA A 45 -18.02 6.04 51.24
C ALA A 45 -17.35 5.61 52.56
N LEU A 46 -16.19 4.95 52.49
CA LEU A 46 -15.41 4.56 53.65
C LEU A 46 -14.91 5.80 54.42
N ALA A 47 -14.39 6.80 53.72
CA ALA A 47 -13.96 8.05 54.34
C ALA A 47 -15.12 8.76 55.07
N ILE A 48 -16.31 8.81 54.46
CA ILE A 48 -17.52 9.34 55.10
C ILE A 48 -17.90 8.48 56.32
N GLY A 49 -17.88 7.15 56.21
CA GLY A 49 -18.20 6.23 57.31
C GLY A 49 -17.29 6.40 58.52
N VAL A 50 -15.97 6.53 58.30
CA VAL A 50 -14.99 6.80 59.36
C VAL A 50 -15.27 8.13 60.04
N LEU A 51 -15.58 9.19 59.28
CA LEU A 51 -15.91 10.51 59.83
C LEU A 51 -17.20 10.48 60.67
N VAL A 52 -18.21 9.71 60.23
CA VAL A 52 -19.48 9.56 60.96
C VAL A 52 -19.28 8.78 62.26
N ILE A 53 -18.56 7.66 62.22
CA ILE A 53 -18.29 6.82 63.41
C ILE A 53 -17.40 7.56 64.41
N GLY A 54 -16.41 8.32 63.94
CA GLY A 54 -15.55 9.15 64.78
C GLY A 54 -16.25 10.36 65.42
N ASN A 55 -17.51 10.64 65.06
CA ASN A 55 -18.29 11.79 65.53
C ASN A 55 -17.58 13.15 65.33
N GLU A 56 -16.75 13.26 64.29
CA GLU A 56 -15.97 14.46 63.94
C GLU A 56 -16.85 15.49 63.20
N ARG A 57 -17.90 15.98 63.88
CA ARG A 57 -18.91 16.88 63.30
C ARG A 57 -18.30 18.14 62.68
N HIS A 58 -17.22 18.66 63.26
CA HIS A 58 -16.52 19.84 62.75
C HIS A 58 -15.88 19.59 61.38
N VAL A 59 -15.35 18.39 61.13
CA VAL A 59 -14.75 18.03 59.84
C VAL A 59 -15.84 17.87 58.78
N ILE A 60 -16.97 17.22 59.13
CA ILE A 60 -18.10 17.04 58.21
C ILE A 60 -18.64 18.41 57.76
N GLN A 61 -18.82 19.34 58.70
CA GLN A 61 -19.32 20.68 58.40
C GLN A 61 -18.35 21.47 57.51
N ALA A 62 -17.04 21.30 57.72
CA ALA A 62 -16.02 21.93 56.88
C ALA A 62 -15.96 21.37 55.44
N TRP A 63 -16.39 20.13 55.22
CA TRP A 63 -16.43 19.49 53.89
C TRP A 63 -17.71 19.75 53.10
N TRP A 64 -18.78 20.19 53.77
CA TRP A 64 -20.09 20.48 53.16
C TRP A 64 -20.17 21.81 52.39
N HIS A 65 -19.04 22.51 52.22
CA HIS A 65 -19.04 23.66 51.32
C HIS A 65 -19.32 23.22 49.87
N PRO A 66 -20.18 23.95 49.13
CA PRO A 66 -20.64 23.55 47.80
C PRO A 66 -19.49 23.37 46.81
N TYR A 67 -18.42 24.16 46.94
CA TYR A 67 -17.24 24.03 46.07
C TYR A 67 -16.45 22.73 46.30
N LYS A 68 -16.38 22.21 47.54
CA LYS A 68 -15.68 20.94 47.83
C LYS A 68 -16.48 19.75 47.35
N LEU A 69 -17.80 19.80 47.52
CA LEU A 69 -18.72 18.79 46.97
C LEU A 69 -18.64 18.77 45.43
N ALA A 70 -18.60 19.94 44.79
CA ALA A 70 -18.40 20.06 43.35
C ALA A 70 -17.05 19.48 42.91
N LEU A 71 -15.95 19.79 43.63
CA LEU A 71 -14.62 19.26 43.34
C LEU A 71 -14.56 17.73 43.50
N LEU A 72 -15.16 17.19 44.57
CA LEU A 72 -15.22 15.76 44.80
C LEU A 72 -16.03 15.05 43.71
N GLY A 73 -17.19 15.61 43.34
CA GLY A 73 -18.00 15.10 42.24
C GLY A 73 -17.24 15.13 40.91
N ALA A 74 -16.54 16.22 40.62
CA ALA A 74 -15.70 16.35 39.43
C ALA A 74 -14.59 15.29 39.41
N LEU A 75 -13.88 15.06 40.52
CA LEU A 75 -12.83 14.05 40.61
C LEU A 75 -13.37 12.62 40.39
N LEU A 76 -14.54 12.34 40.97
CA LEU A 76 -15.20 11.03 40.89
C LEU A 76 -15.73 10.72 39.47
N ILE A 77 -16.02 11.75 38.68
CA ILE A 77 -16.43 11.61 37.27
C ILE A 77 -15.22 11.63 36.34
N LEU A 78 -14.30 12.58 36.52
CA LEU A 78 -13.15 12.77 35.63
C LEU A 78 -12.13 11.66 35.75
N GLY A 79 -11.91 11.11 36.95
CA GLY A 79 -10.94 10.02 37.16
C GLY A 79 -11.24 8.79 36.30
N PRO A 80 -12.45 8.21 36.38
CA PRO A 80 -12.82 7.05 35.57
C PRO A 80 -12.90 7.35 34.08
N VAL A 81 -13.31 8.57 33.69
CA VAL A 81 -13.29 9.00 32.28
C VAL A 81 -11.85 9.07 31.76
N PHE A 82 -10.92 9.62 32.53
CA PHE A 82 -9.51 9.68 32.16
C PHE A 82 -8.89 8.29 32.10
N VAL A 83 -9.16 7.42 33.08
CA VAL A 83 -8.71 6.03 33.06
C VAL A 83 -9.34 5.28 31.89
N TYR A 84 -10.61 5.51 31.57
CA TYR A 84 -11.25 4.93 30.40
C TYR A 84 -10.52 5.35 29.13
N GLN A 85 -10.23 6.64 28.95
CA GLN A 85 -9.52 7.14 27.77
C GLN A 85 -8.09 6.63 27.71
N ALA A 86 -7.36 6.61 28.83
CA ALA A 86 -6.00 6.09 28.91
C ALA A 86 -5.98 4.59 28.63
N ALA A 87 -6.84 3.81 29.30
CA ALA A 87 -6.97 2.38 29.09
C ALA A 87 -7.48 2.05 27.69
N ARG A 88 -8.34 2.89 27.11
CA ARG A 88 -8.76 2.78 25.71
C ARG A 88 -7.58 3.00 24.78
N LEU A 89 -6.81 4.07 24.94
CA LEU A 89 -5.58 4.30 24.16
C LEU A 89 -4.53 3.19 24.35
N TRP A 90 -4.52 2.53 25.51
CA TRP A 90 -3.57 1.46 25.84
C TRP A 90 -4.03 0.07 25.39
N LEU A 91 -5.33 -0.23 25.48
CA LEU A 91 -5.95 -1.51 25.12
C LEU A 91 -6.46 -1.55 23.68
N GLU A 92 -6.75 -0.40 23.07
CA GLU A 92 -6.72 -0.23 21.62
C GLU A 92 -5.26 -0.26 21.13
N ARG A 93 -4.42 -1.14 21.70
CA ARG A 93 -3.26 -1.70 21.02
C ARG A 93 -3.83 -2.31 19.75
N GLU A 94 -3.84 -1.49 18.70
CA GLU A 94 -4.74 -1.54 17.56
C GLU A 94 -4.87 -2.99 17.10
N THR A 95 -6.03 -3.62 17.34
CA THR A 95 -6.45 -4.69 16.43
C THR A 95 -6.66 -3.99 15.11
N SER A 96 -5.56 -3.80 14.39
CA SER A 96 -5.56 -3.14 13.11
C SER A 96 -6.64 -3.79 12.27
N ARG A 97 -7.42 -2.97 11.57
CA ARG A 97 -8.39 -3.46 10.59
C ARG A 97 -7.73 -4.41 9.58
N TRP A 98 -6.42 -4.27 9.39
CA TRP A 98 -5.57 -5.06 8.49
C TRP A 98 -4.48 -5.76 9.30
N PRO A 99 -4.82 -6.81 10.07
CA PRO A 99 -3.86 -7.50 10.93
C PRO A 99 -2.77 -8.20 10.12
N ASP A 100 -3.08 -8.60 8.88
CA ASP A 100 -2.14 -9.19 7.94
C ASP A 100 -1.07 -8.19 7.49
N ILE A 101 -1.47 -6.95 7.17
CA ILE A 101 -0.53 -5.87 6.82
C ILE A 101 0.32 -5.49 8.03
N LEU A 102 -0.31 -5.32 9.20
CA LEU A 102 0.42 -4.95 10.42
C LEU A 102 1.41 -6.04 10.85
N ALA A 103 1.03 -7.31 10.76
CA ALA A 103 1.92 -8.42 11.07
C ALA A 103 3.10 -8.47 10.09
N ALA A 104 2.85 -8.28 8.79
CA ALA A 104 3.91 -8.23 7.79
C ALA A 104 4.86 -7.04 8.01
N TRP A 105 4.31 -5.86 8.28
CA TRP A 105 5.09 -4.66 8.60
C TRP A 105 5.97 -4.86 9.83
N ASN A 106 5.41 -5.38 10.93
CA ASN A 106 6.17 -5.62 12.16
C ASN A 106 7.28 -6.66 11.96
N ALA A 107 7.04 -7.72 11.20
CA ALA A 107 8.05 -8.71 10.86
C ALA A 107 9.18 -8.11 10.01
N ALA A 108 8.83 -7.28 9.02
CA ALA A 108 9.80 -6.55 8.23
C ALA A 108 10.65 -5.57 9.06
N MET A 109 10.03 -4.79 9.94
CA MET A 109 10.75 -3.86 10.81
C MET A 109 11.66 -4.59 11.80
N LEU A 110 11.24 -5.75 12.31
CA LEU A 110 12.08 -6.60 13.16
C LEU A 110 13.33 -7.07 12.41
N GLU A 111 13.17 -7.50 11.16
CA GLU A 111 14.30 -7.96 10.33
C GLU A 111 15.24 -6.81 9.93
N LEU A 112 14.71 -5.64 9.55
CA LEU A 112 15.53 -4.44 9.30
C LEU A 112 16.36 -4.06 10.54
N ASN A 113 15.74 -4.06 11.73
CA ASN A 113 16.43 -3.77 12.98
C ASN A 113 17.50 -4.83 13.31
N HIS A 114 17.24 -6.11 13.02
CA HIS A 114 18.20 -7.19 13.20
C HIS A 114 19.44 -6.98 12.32
N GLN A 115 19.25 -6.51 11.08
CA GLN A 115 20.33 -6.12 10.16
C GLN A 115 20.90 -4.72 10.43
N ARG A 116 20.47 -4.05 11.50
CA ARG A 116 20.88 -2.68 11.89
C ARG A 116 20.60 -1.62 10.82
N ILE A 117 19.55 -1.82 10.02
CA ILE A 117 19.07 -0.84 9.06
C ILE A 117 17.93 -0.08 9.72
N ALA A 118 18.19 1.16 10.14
CA ALA A 118 17.14 2.05 10.62
C ALA A 118 16.42 2.64 9.41
N ILE A 119 15.10 2.43 9.32
CA ILE A 119 14.27 2.96 8.22
C ILE A 119 14.30 4.51 8.15
N THR A 120 14.71 5.19 9.23
CA THR A 120 14.90 6.64 9.27
C THR A 120 16.15 7.12 8.56
N ASP A 121 17.16 6.26 8.43
CA ASP A 121 18.51 6.65 8.00
C ASP A 121 18.74 6.41 6.50
N VAL A 122 17.83 5.68 5.86
CA VAL A 122 17.89 5.30 4.45
C VAL A 122 16.65 5.79 3.69
N PRO A 123 16.74 6.05 2.38
CA PRO A 123 15.58 6.38 1.57
C PRO A 123 14.58 5.21 1.49
N VAL A 124 13.29 5.54 1.50
CA VAL A 124 12.20 4.56 1.42
C VAL A 124 11.48 4.68 0.09
N PHE A 125 11.38 3.59 -0.65
CA PHE A 125 10.69 3.52 -1.94
C PHE A 125 9.46 2.61 -1.85
N ILE A 126 8.38 3.01 -2.52
CA ILE A 126 7.19 2.15 -2.65
C ILE A 126 7.22 1.45 -3.99
N VAL A 127 6.89 0.16 -4.03
CA VAL A 127 6.80 -0.61 -5.26
C VAL A 127 5.35 -1.04 -5.47
N LEU A 128 4.79 -0.66 -6.60
CA LEU A 128 3.42 -0.98 -7.03
C LEU A 128 3.45 -1.95 -8.21
N GLY A 129 2.45 -2.82 -8.31
CA GLY A 129 2.25 -3.66 -9.50
C GLY A 129 3.01 -4.99 -9.50
N GLY A 130 3.69 -5.35 -8.41
CA GLY A 130 4.24 -6.70 -8.26
C GLY A 130 3.13 -7.75 -8.23
N SER A 131 3.23 -8.79 -9.06
CA SER A 131 2.23 -9.88 -9.13
C SER A 131 2.48 -11.00 -8.11
N SER A 132 3.75 -11.22 -7.73
CA SER A 132 4.16 -12.31 -6.84
C SER A 132 5.50 -12.05 -6.14
N ASP A 133 5.73 -12.74 -5.02
CA ASP A 133 7.01 -12.75 -4.30
C ASP A 133 8.19 -13.18 -5.21
N GLU A 134 7.97 -14.16 -6.08
CA GLU A 134 9.00 -14.63 -7.02
C GLU A 134 9.34 -13.63 -8.12
N GLU A 135 8.38 -12.83 -8.58
CA GLU A 135 8.67 -11.71 -9.47
C GLU A 135 9.47 -10.63 -8.75
N GLU A 136 9.08 -10.27 -7.52
CA GLU A 136 9.80 -9.28 -6.71
C GLU A 136 11.24 -9.72 -6.41
N LYS A 137 11.45 -10.99 -6.04
CA LYS A 137 12.78 -11.59 -5.88
C LYS A 137 13.65 -11.40 -7.10
N ARG A 138 13.09 -11.63 -8.29
CA ARG A 138 13.82 -11.49 -9.55
C ARG A 138 14.11 -10.02 -9.89
N ILE A 139 13.18 -9.11 -9.62
CA ILE A 139 13.41 -7.67 -9.77
C ILE A 139 14.55 -7.20 -8.87
N PHE A 140 14.53 -7.59 -7.59
CA PHE A 140 15.51 -7.13 -6.61
C PHE A 140 16.83 -7.92 -6.64
N ALA A 141 16.90 -9.04 -7.36
CA ALA A 141 18.16 -9.74 -7.60
C ALA A 141 19.15 -8.89 -8.42
N ASP A 142 18.64 -8.00 -9.28
CA ASP A 142 19.40 -7.05 -10.11
C ASP A 142 19.45 -5.65 -9.47
N SER A 143 19.16 -5.52 -8.17
CA SER A 143 19.29 -4.23 -7.48
C SER A 143 20.76 -3.76 -7.49
N PRO A 144 21.02 -2.47 -7.79
CA PRO A 144 22.38 -1.93 -7.71
C PRO A 144 22.93 -1.90 -6.27
N SER A 145 22.04 -1.94 -5.27
CA SER A 145 22.40 -1.93 -3.85
C SER A 145 22.41 -3.35 -3.28
N GLU A 146 23.34 -3.61 -2.35
CA GLU A 146 23.37 -4.87 -1.62
C GLU A 146 22.20 -4.95 -0.63
N LEU A 147 21.14 -5.67 -1.01
CA LEU A 147 19.98 -5.92 -0.17
C LEU A 147 20.23 -7.10 0.77
N THR A 148 20.39 -6.78 2.06
CA THR A 148 20.58 -7.76 3.15
C THR A 148 19.24 -8.35 3.59
N VAL A 149 18.20 -7.53 3.69
CA VAL A 149 16.83 -7.98 3.94
C VAL A 149 16.17 -8.29 2.61
N ARG A 150 15.77 -9.55 2.43
CA ARG A 150 15.18 -10.07 1.18
C ARG A 150 13.78 -10.61 1.44
N ALA A 151 12.77 -9.93 0.89
CA ALA A 151 11.36 -10.32 0.95
C ALA A 151 10.84 -10.63 2.38
N SER A 152 11.02 -9.71 3.33
CA SER A 152 10.48 -9.91 4.68
C SER A 152 9.06 -9.33 4.81
N PRO A 153 8.07 -10.08 5.35
CA PRO A 153 8.13 -11.50 5.71
C PRO A 153 8.02 -12.41 4.48
N ALA A 154 8.56 -13.63 4.54
CA ALA A 154 8.48 -14.56 3.41
C ALA A 154 7.03 -15.02 3.12
N GLY A 155 6.74 -15.27 1.84
CA GLY A 155 5.52 -15.94 1.40
C GLY A 155 4.41 -14.99 0.95
N ALA A 156 3.17 -15.32 1.29
CA ALA A 156 1.98 -14.68 0.72
C ALA A 156 1.48 -13.52 1.61
N ALA A 157 2.32 -12.51 1.84
CA ALA A 157 2.03 -11.40 2.75
C ALA A 157 1.33 -10.21 2.08
N GLY A 158 0.79 -9.29 2.90
CA GLY A 158 0.14 -8.07 2.43
C GLY A 158 1.12 -7.09 1.74
N LEU A 159 2.38 -7.13 2.18
CA LEU A 159 3.51 -6.37 1.66
C LEU A 159 4.80 -7.16 1.92
N HIS A 160 5.85 -6.83 1.17
CA HIS A 160 7.21 -7.33 1.38
C HIS A 160 8.18 -6.16 1.48
N VAL A 161 9.18 -6.28 2.34
CA VAL A 161 10.23 -5.30 2.50
C VAL A 161 11.57 -5.87 2.05
N TRP A 162 12.26 -5.07 1.25
CA TRP A 162 13.60 -5.29 0.74
C TRP A 162 14.47 -4.16 1.25
N GLY A 163 15.61 -4.46 1.88
CA GLY A 163 16.40 -3.43 2.55
C GLY A 163 17.89 -3.71 2.49
N GLY A 164 18.65 -2.64 2.28
CA GLY A 164 20.10 -2.62 2.37
C GLY A 164 20.58 -1.35 3.08
N ALA A 165 21.89 -1.14 3.08
CA ALA A 165 22.49 0.06 3.67
C ALA A 165 22.12 1.35 2.91
N ASP A 166 21.78 1.24 1.62
CA ASP A 166 21.53 2.41 0.76
C ASP A 166 20.04 2.75 0.59
N ALA A 167 19.14 1.78 0.76
CA ALA A 167 17.72 1.95 0.47
C ALA A 167 16.83 0.86 1.08
N VAL A 168 15.57 1.20 1.30
CA VAL A 168 14.49 0.27 1.66
C VAL A 168 13.37 0.38 0.62
N TYR A 169 12.98 -0.75 0.04
CA TYR A 169 11.84 -0.88 -0.87
C TYR A 169 10.70 -1.63 -0.20
N VAL A 170 9.51 -1.05 -0.21
CA VAL A 170 8.28 -1.65 0.33
C VAL A 170 7.38 -2.02 -0.84
N SER A 171 7.31 -3.31 -1.17
CA SER A 171 6.44 -3.84 -2.22
C SER A 171 5.04 -4.11 -1.73
N LEU A 172 4.04 -3.55 -2.43
CA LEU A 172 2.63 -3.61 -2.05
C LEU A 172 1.88 -4.72 -2.79
N SER A 173 2.38 -5.95 -2.72
CA SER A 173 1.91 -7.09 -3.53
C SER A 173 0.42 -7.38 -3.38
N ARG A 174 -0.19 -7.07 -2.22
CA ARG A 174 -1.64 -7.29 -1.94
C ARG A 174 -2.30 -6.13 -1.20
N SER A 175 -1.73 -4.94 -1.35
CA SER A 175 -2.21 -3.74 -0.67
C SER A 175 -2.43 -2.58 -1.64
N SER A 176 -2.39 -2.83 -2.95
CA SER A 176 -2.59 -1.85 -4.02
C SER A 176 -3.50 -2.43 -5.10
N GLN A 177 -4.26 -1.56 -5.80
CA GLN A 177 -5.13 -1.98 -6.89
C GLN A 177 -4.32 -2.51 -8.08
N LEU A 178 -3.19 -1.87 -8.39
CA LEU A 178 -2.33 -2.28 -9.50
C LEU A 178 -1.71 -3.66 -9.25
N SER A 179 -1.27 -3.96 -8.03
CA SER A 179 -0.71 -5.27 -7.69
C SER A 179 -1.77 -6.38 -7.75
N ASP A 180 -2.99 -6.13 -7.24
CA ASP A 180 -4.09 -7.11 -7.34
C ASP A 180 -4.48 -7.38 -8.80
N LEU A 181 -4.52 -6.33 -9.63
CA LEU A 181 -4.77 -6.44 -11.06
C LEU A 181 -3.67 -7.26 -11.77
N SER A 182 -2.40 -6.95 -11.49
CA SER A 182 -1.24 -7.65 -12.08
C SER A 182 -1.20 -9.13 -11.68
N ARG A 183 -1.54 -9.44 -10.43
CA ARG A 183 -1.67 -10.82 -9.94
C ARG A 183 -2.73 -11.60 -10.71
N ARG A 184 -3.93 -11.06 -10.89
CA ARG A 184 -4.99 -11.72 -11.69
C ARG A 184 -4.55 -11.93 -13.13
N GLY A 185 -3.91 -10.93 -13.72
CA GLY A 185 -3.33 -11.04 -15.05
C GLY A 185 -2.33 -12.20 -15.14
N SER A 186 -1.46 -12.37 -14.14
CA SER A 186 -0.51 -13.48 -14.10
C SER A 186 -1.17 -14.86 -13.93
N GLU A 187 -2.21 -14.95 -13.10
CA GLU A 187 -2.98 -16.19 -12.86
C GLU A 187 -3.69 -16.66 -14.13
N ASP A 188 -4.30 -15.73 -14.88
CA ASP A 188 -4.94 -16.03 -16.17
C ASP A 188 -3.93 -16.52 -17.24
N THR A 189 -2.69 -16.00 -17.23
CA THR A 189 -1.68 -16.49 -18.17
C THR A 189 -1.26 -17.92 -17.83
N GLN A 190 -1.12 -18.26 -16.55
CA GLN A 190 -0.70 -19.60 -16.13
C GLN A 190 -1.76 -20.68 -16.40
N THR A 191 -3.05 -20.36 -16.26
CA THR A 191 -4.13 -21.33 -16.52
C THR A 191 -4.18 -21.72 -18.00
N VAL A 192 -4.03 -20.75 -18.90
CA VAL A 192 -4.02 -21.00 -20.36
C VAL A 192 -2.81 -21.85 -20.77
N SER A 193 -1.63 -21.62 -20.20
CA SER A 193 -0.43 -22.43 -20.52
C SER A 193 -0.49 -23.87 -20.00
N ARG A 194 -1.33 -24.14 -18.98
CA ARG A 194 -1.46 -25.49 -18.39
C ARG A 194 -2.48 -26.36 -19.11
N GLU A 195 -3.42 -25.78 -19.85
CA GLU A 195 -4.22 -26.53 -20.82
C GLU A 195 -3.36 -26.83 -22.07
N GLU A 196 -2.40 -27.74 -21.91
CA GLU A 196 -1.73 -28.34 -23.07
C GLU A 196 -2.77 -28.95 -24.02
N PRO A 197 -2.53 -28.87 -25.34
CA PRO A 197 -3.48 -29.29 -26.34
C PRO A 197 -3.74 -30.78 -26.10
N ARG A 198 -5.00 -31.13 -25.78
CA ARG A 198 -5.46 -32.51 -25.90
C ARG A 198 -5.02 -32.97 -27.28
N THR A 199 -4.01 -33.82 -27.32
CA THR A 199 -3.56 -34.45 -28.54
C THR A 199 -4.80 -35.08 -29.14
N LEU A 200 -5.30 -34.47 -30.22
CA LEU A 200 -6.17 -35.14 -31.16
C LEU A 200 -5.37 -36.36 -31.60
N VAL A 201 -5.65 -37.48 -30.96
CA VAL A 201 -5.20 -38.79 -31.40
C VAL A 201 -5.84 -38.95 -32.78
N THR A 202 -5.09 -38.56 -33.80
CA THR A 202 -5.37 -38.97 -35.16
C THR A 202 -5.10 -40.46 -35.19
N ASP A 203 -6.16 -41.24 -34.97
CA ASP A 203 -6.14 -42.68 -35.15
C ASP A 203 -5.68 -42.97 -36.59
N HIS A 204 -4.44 -43.42 -36.71
CA HIS A 204 -3.86 -43.92 -37.95
C HIS A 204 -4.47 -45.30 -38.26
N ARG A 205 -5.74 -45.30 -38.66
CA ARG A 205 -6.31 -46.40 -39.43
C ARG A 205 -7.04 -45.83 -40.62
N GLY A 206 -6.35 -45.89 -41.76
CA GLY A 206 -6.91 -45.56 -43.04
C GLY A 206 -8.16 -46.37 -43.32
N MET A 207 -9.18 -45.70 -43.84
CA MET A 207 -10.11 -46.32 -44.76
C MET A 207 -10.66 -45.25 -45.70
N VAL A 208 -10.21 -45.36 -46.95
CA VAL A 208 -10.84 -44.78 -48.12
C VAL A 208 -12.09 -45.62 -48.39
N ILE A 209 -13.28 -45.05 -48.23
CA ILE A 209 -14.48 -45.49 -48.94
C ILE A 209 -15.20 -44.22 -49.39
N GLY A 210 -15.31 -44.08 -50.72
CA GLY A 210 -16.11 -43.04 -51.34
C GLY A 210 -17.59 -43.36 -51.20
N GLU A 211 -18.39 -42.31 -51.15
CA GLU A 211 -19.82 -42.40 -51.45
C GLU A 211 -20.22 -41.11 -52.18
N GLU A 212 -20.29 -41.22 -53.51
CA GLU A 212 -21.16 -40.40 -54.34
C GLU A 212 -22.61 -40.79 -54.04
N VAL A 213 -23.47 -39.86 -53.63
CA VAL A 213 -24.88 -39.80 -54.08
C VAL A 213 -25.42 -38.35 -53.98
N SER A 214 -25.79 -37.83 -55.14
CA SER A 214 -26.94 -36.94 -55.47
C SER A 214 -27.01 -35.49 -54.96
N SER A 215 -26.69 -34.60 -55.90
CA SER A 215 -27.51 -33.50 -56.42
C SER A 215 -28.88 -33.22 -55.78
N ALA A 216 -29.09 -31.98 -55.32
CA ALA A 216 -30.20 -31.11 -55.75
C ALA A 216 -30.07 -29.68 -55.17
N GLU A 217 -29.84 -28.74 -56.09
CA GLU A 217 -30.52 -27.43 -56.22
C GLU A 217 -30.57 -26.38 -55.09
N THR A 218 -29.98 -25.22 -55.45
CA THR A 218 -30.58 -23.87 -55.34
C THR A 218 -30.46 -23.13 -54.01
N GLY A 219 -29.58 -22.13 -53.98
CA GLY A 219 -29.60 -21.08 -52.96
C GLY A 219 -28.34 -20.22 -52.93
N GLY A 220 -28.19 -19.34 -53.92
CA GLY A 220 -27.17 -18.29 -53.90
C GLY A 220 -27.42 -17.33 -52.74
N GLY A 221 -26.59 -17.43 -51.69
CA GLY A 221 -26.57 -16.53 -50.56
C GLY A 221 -25.16 -15.97 -50.38
N THR A 222 -24.91 -14.81 -50.97
CA THR A 222 -23.76 -13.95 -50.67
C THR A 222 -23.81 -13.56 -49.20
N ALA A 223 -23.06 -14.27 -48.36
CA ALA A 223 -22.82 -13.89 -46.97
C ALA A 223 -21.92 -12.65 -46.96
N SER A 224 -22.53 -11.48 -47.10
CA SER A 224 -21.91 -10.21 -46.72
C SER A 224 -21.59 -10.28 -45.22
N VAL A 225 -20.30 -10.37 -44.90
CA VAL A 225 -19.77 -10.15 -43.55
C VAL A 225 -19.96 -8.66 -43.25
N THR A 226 -21.13 -8.33 -42.73
CA THR A 226 -21.43 -7.01 -42.18
C THR A 226 -20.64 -6.88 -40.88
N ARG A 227 -19.45 -6.33 -41.00
CA ARG A 227 -18.65 -5.79 -39.90
C ARG A 227 -19.49 -4.70 -39.23
N ARG A 228 -20.19 -5.03 -38.14
CA ARG A 228 -20.86 -4.05 -37.27
C ARG A 228 -19.78 -3.19 -36.63
N HIS A 229 -19.62 -2.01 -37.20
CA HIS A 229 -18.92 -0.88 -36.64
C HIS A 229 -19.97 -0.06 -35.87
N GLY A 230 -19.68 0.28 -34.61
CA GLY A 230 -20.44 1.26 -33.84
C GLY A 230 -21.68 0.72 -33.14
N GLU A 231 -21.50 0.03 -32.03
CA GLU A 231 -22.45 0.15 -30.92
C GLU A 231 -21.67 0.60 -29.69
N ASP A 232 -22.04 1.79 -29.23
CA ASP A 232 -21.54 2.46 -28.05
C ASP A 232 -21.41 1.48 -26.89
N SER A 233 -20.16 1.24 -26.49
CA SER A 233 -19.84 0.55 -25.25
C SER A 233 -20.24 1.47 -24.09
N ALA A 234 -21.52 1.40 -23.72
CA ALA A 234 -22.02 1.89 -22.45
C ALA A 234 -21.13 1.34 -21.34
N PRO A 235 -20.79 2.14 -20.30
CA PRO A 235 -19.85 1.73 -19.28
C PRO A 235 -20.42 0.49 -18.59
N ALA A 236 -19.70 -0.63 -18.75
CA ALA A 236 -20.02 -1.90 -18.10
C ALA A 236 -20.41 -1.63 -16.64
N THR A 237 -21.66 -1.96 -16.31
CA THR A 237 -22.24 -1.79 -14.99
C THR A 237 -21.33 -2.50 -13.99
N ARG A 238 -20.54 -1.73 -13.24
CA ARG A 238 -19.60 -2.25 -12.25
C ARG A 238 -20.36 -3.15 -11.30
N SER A 239 -20.01 -4.42 -11.23
CA SER A 239 -20.64 -5.33 -10.27
C SER A 239 -20.40 -4.77 -8.86
N PRO A 240 -21.39 -4.82 -7.94
CA PRO A 240 -21.23 -4.33 -6.58
C PRO A 240 -20.00 -4.90 -5.84
N GLY A 241 -19.58 -6.12 -6.20
CA GLY A 241 -18.38 -6.76 -5.66
C GLY A 241 -17.08 -6.05 -6.06
N SER A 242 -16.96 -5.60 -7.31
CA SER A 242 -15.75 -4.90 -7.80
C SER A 242 -15.51 -3.57 -7.08
N LEU A 243 -16.58 -2.81 -6.83
CA LEU A 243 -16.51 -1.53 -6.11
C LEU A 243 -16.05 -1.70 -4.66
N ARG A 244 -16.57 -2.73 -3.96
CA ARG A 244 -16.17 -3.03 -2.58
C ARG A 244 -14.70 -3.38 -2.48
N LEU A 245 -14.22 -4.20 -3.42
CA LEU A 245 -12.82 -4.58 -3.46
C LEU A 245 -11.89 -3.37 -3.75
N HIS A 246 -12.26 -2.49 -4.68
CA HIS A 246 -11.44 -1.31 -4.97
C HIS A 246 -11.32 -0.40 -3.74
N GLU A 247 -12.43 -0.19 -3.03
CA GLU A 247 -12.43 0.58 -1.78
C GLU A 247 -11.61 -0.12 -0.69
N GLU A 248 -11.68 -1.45 -0.62
CA GLU A 248 -10.86 -2.24 0.28
C GLU A 248 -9.36 -2.05 0.02
N MET A 249 -8.92 -2.19 -1.24
CA MET A 249 -7.52 -2.00 -1.63
C MET A 249 -7.05 -0.58 -1.35
N ARG A 250 -7.90 0.43 -1.60
CA ARG A 250 -7.60 1.83 -1.27
C ARG A 250 -7.41 2.03 0.24
N MET A 251 -8.26 1.43 1.07
CA MET A 251 -8.16 1.50 2.53
C MET A 251 -6.93 0.74 3.06
N ARG A 252 -6.54 -0.37 2.43
CA ARG A 252 -5.31 -1.10 2.74
C ARG A 252 -4.07 -0.29 2.40
N LEU A 253 -4.01 0.31 1.22
CA LEU A 253 -2.93 1.21 0.80
C LEU A 253 -2.77 2.38 1.76
N ARG A 254 -3.89 3.02 2.14
CA ARG A 254 -3.90 4.11 3.11
C ARG A 254 -3.31 3.69 4.44
N TYR A 255 -3.67 2.49 4.93
CA TYR A 255 -3.11 1.97 6.16
C TYR A 255 -1.59 1.75 6.09
N VAL A 256 -1.08 1.26 4.95
CA VAL A 256 0.38 1.17 4.73
C VAL A 256 1.03 2.57 4.77
N CYS A 257 0.41 3.58 4.17
CA CYS A 257 0.91 4.96 4.25
C CYS A 257 1.01 5.46 5.69
N GLU A 258 0.01 5.16 6.52
CA GLU A 258 -0.02 5.52 7.94
C GLU A 258 1.12 4.81 8.71
N LEU A 259 1.38 3.53 8.44
CA LEU A 259 2.50 2.78 9.03
C LEU A 259 3.85 3.38 8.65
N VAL A 260 4.08 3.64 7.35
CA VAL A 260 5.34 4.23 6.86
C VAL A 260 5.58 5.60 7.50
N ARG A 261 4.56 6.46 7.55
CA ARG A 261 4.65 7.77 8.20
C ARG A 261 4.98 7.69 9.68
N ARG A 262 4.36 6.73 10.39
CA ARG A 262 4.59 6.52 11.82
C ARG A 262 6.04 6.15 12.09
N GLU A 263 6.60 5.22 11.32
CA GLU A 263 8.00 4.79 11.52
C GLU A 263 9.02 5.84 11.07
N ARG A 264 8.71 6.66 10.06
CA ARG A 264 9.62 7.70 9.54
C ARG A 264 9.69 8.97 10.38
N GLY A 265 8.81 9.14 11.37
CA GLY A 265 9.01 10.11 12.46
C GLY A 265 9.22 11.57 12.04
N GLY A 266 8.38 12.11 11.16
CA GLY A 266 8.45 13.51 10.72
C GLY A 266 9.44 13.79 9.58
N LEU A 267 10.23 12.79 9.15
CA LEU A 267 10.96 12.83 7.88
C LEU A 267 10.00 12.68 6.69
N ALA A 268 10.51 12.91 5.48
CA ALA A 268 9.78 12.54 4.26
C ALA A 268 9.45 11.03 4.32
N PRO A 269 8.16 10.65 4.27
CA PRO A 269 7.77 9.26 4.48
C PRO A 269 8.21 8.35 3.33
N ILE A 270 8.33 8.89 2.12
CA ILE A 270 8.83 8.18 0.95
C ILE A 270 9.76 9.09 0.13
N ASN A 271 10.67 8.47 -0.60
CA ASN A 271 11.67 9.09 -1.47
C ASN A 271 11.39 8.86 -2.97
N GLY A 272 10.53 7.89 -3.30
CA GLY A 272 10.13 7.61 -4.67
C GLY A 272 9.20 6.41 -4.77
N THR A 273 8.66 6.19 -5.97
CA THR A 273 7.79 5.06 -6.27
C THR A 273 8.26 4.36 -7.54
N LEU A 274 8.37 3.03 -7.49
CA LEU A 274 8.49 2.19 -8.67
C LEU A 274 7.11 1.65 -9.05
N ALA A 275 6.60 2.05 -10.21
CA ALA A 275 5.32 1.58 -10.73
C ALA A 275 5.55 0.51 -11.81
N ILE A 276 5.37 -0.76 -11.47
CA ILE A 276 5.51 -1.88 -12.39
C ILE A 276 4.25 -1.98 -13.24
N LEU A 277 4.41 -1.90 -14.55
CA LEU A 277 3.35 -2.03 -15.53
C LEU A 277 3.43 -3.44 -16.15
N PRO A 278 2.40 -4.29 -15.96
CA PRO A 278 2.43 -5.67 -16.44
C PRO A 278 2.30 -5.72 -17.97
N TRP A 279 3.39 -6.02 -18.68
CA TRP A 279 3.44 -6.09 -20.15
C TRP A 279 2.35 -7.02 -20.72
N ASN A 280 2.22 -8.22 -20.15
CA ASN A 280 1.27 -9.24 -20.56
C ASN A 280 -0.20 -8.76 -20.49
N MET A 281 -0.55 -7.89 -19.55
CA MET A 281 -1.89 -7.33 -19.47
C MET A 281 -2.10 -6.24 -20.52
N ILE A 282 -1.10 -5.38 -20.71
CA ILE A 282 -1.16 -4.30 -21.69
C ILE A 282 -1.30 -4.85 -23.10
N GLU A 283 -0.65 -5.97 -23.41
CA GLU A 283 -0.76 -6.63 -24.73
C GLU A 283 -2.14 -7.23 -25.01
N ARG A 284 -2.89 -7.67 -23.99
CA ARG A 284 -4.20 -8.34 -24.19
C ARG A 284 -5.23 -7.45 -24.87
N GLY A 285 -5.21 -6.15 -24.60
CA GLY A 285 -6.16 -5.24 -25.24
C GLY A 285 -6.30 -3.89 -24.56
N GLU A 286 -7.22 -3.10 -25.11
CA GLU A 286 -7.54 -1.76 -24.62
C GLU A 286 -8.22 -1.81 -23.25
N ALA A 287 -9.10 -2.78 -22.99
CA ALA A 287 -9.82 -2.89 -21.72
C ALA A 287 -8.87 -3.10 -20.53
N GLU A 288 -7.89 -3.99 -20.67
CA GLU A 288 -6.86 -4.26 -19.67
C GLU A 288 -5.91 -3.07 -19.52
N THR A 289 -5.49 -2.46 -20.62
CA THR A 289 -4.73 -1.20 -20.62
C THR A 289 -5.46 -0.11 -19.82
N MET A 290 -6.78 0.00 -20.02
CA MET A 290 -7.63 0.94 -19.32
C MET A 290 -7.70 0.67 -17.81
N ALA A 291 -7.78 -0.61 -17.44
CA ALA A 291 -7.78 -1.03 -16.05
C ALA A 291 -6.44 -0.72 -15.37
N VAL A 292 -5.31 -0.98 -16.04
CA VAL A 292 -3.96 -0.71 -15.53
C VAL A 292 -3.76 0.79 -15.27
N GLY A 293 -4.06 1.66 -16.25
CA GLY A 293 -3.89 3.10 -16.06
C GLY A 293 -4.80 3.68 -14.98
N ARG A 294 -6.03 3.15 -14.83
CA ARG A 294 -6.93 3.54 -13.74
C ARG A 294 -6.41 3.09 -12.38
N ALA A 295 -6.03 1.83 -12.24
CA ALA A 295 -5.52 1.28 -10.98
C ALA A 295 -4.26 2.03 -10.52
N LEU A 296 -3.32 2.28 -11.44
CA LEU A 296 -2.12 3.06 -11.15
C LEU A 296 -2.47 4.49 -10.71
N GLY A 297 -3.34 5.19 -11.44
CA GLY A 297 -3.74 6.55 -11.07
C GLY A 297 -4.40 6.64 -9.70
N GLU A 298 -5.28 5.67 -9.36
CA GLU A 298 -5.93 5.61 -8.06
C GLU A 298 -4.94 5.29 -6.92
N ASP A 299 -3.98 4.38 -7.15
CA ASP A 299 -2.93 4.05 -6.17
C ASP A 299 -1.98 5.25 -5.96
N LEU A 300 -1.51 5.89 -7.03
CA LEU A 300 -0.64 7.07 -6.93
C LEU A 300 -1.33 8.24 -6.23
N ALA A 301 -2.61 8.50 -6.53
CA ALA A 301 -3.38 9.53 -5.84
C ALA A 301 -3.55 9.20 -4.34
N SER A 302 -3.73 7.92 -4.01
CA SER A 302 -3.85 7.47 -2.62
C SER A 302 -2.52 7.57 -1.87
N LEU A 303 -1.39 7.24 -2.52
CA LEU A 303 -0.05 7.47 -1.99
C LEU A 303 0.21 8.95 -1.75
N GLY A 304 -0.06 9.81 -2.74
CA GLY A 304 0.15 11.26 -2.60
C GLY A 304 -0.62 11.85 -1.42
N ARG A 305 -1.90 11.48 -1.27
CA ARG A 305 -2.74 11.92 -0.14
C ARG A 305 -2.29 11.33 1.20
N GLY A 306 -1.96 10.04 1.24
CA GLY A 306 -1.58 9.34 2.48
C GLY A 306 -0.22 9.81 3.00
N MET A 307 0.76 9.92 2.11
CA MET A 307 2.13 10.31 2.42
C MET A 307 2.26 11.82 2.64
N GLY A 308 1.45 12.64 1.97
CA GLY A 308 1.56 14.10 2.07
C GLY A 308 2.82 14.68 1.37
N VAL A 309 3.50 13.86 0.57
CA VAL A 309 4.65 14.25 -0.25
C VAL A 309 4.43 13.72 -1.66
N ARG A 310 4.75 14.56 -2.65
CA ARG A 310 4.92 14.17 -4.04
C ARG A 310 6.34 13.67 -4.20
N ALA A 311 6.46 12.39 -4.50
CA ALA A 311 7.73 11.74 -4.77
C ALA A 311 7.83 11.36 -6.26
N PRO A 312 9.04 11.24 -6.82
CA PRO A 312 9.25 10.82 -8.20
C PRO A 312 8.79 9.38 -8.41
N VAL A 313 8.09 9.15 -9.51
CA VAL A 313 7.62 7.84 -9.93
C VAL A 313 8.40 7.40 -11.16
N VAL A 314 8.99 6.22 -11.11
CA VAL A 314 9.56 5.53 -12.26
C VAL A 314 8.54 4.50 -12.75
N ALA A 315 8.06 4.67 -13.97
CA ALA A 315 7.18 3.69 -14.61
C ALA A 315 8.05 2.62 -15.29
N LEU A 316 7.91 1.37 -14.87
CA LEU A 316 8.68 0.24 -15.37
C LEU A 316 7.76 -0.75 -16.06
N LEU A 317 7.80 -0.78 -17.39
CA LEU A 317 7.12 -1.77 -18.19
C LEU A 317 7.88 -3.09 -18.12
N LEU A 318 7.28 -4.09 -17.47
CA LEU A 318 7.97 -5.31 -17.08
C LEU A 318 7.47 -6.52 -17.87
N CYS A 319 8.39 -7.16 -18.59
CA CYS A 319 8.15 -8.40 -19.31
C CYS A 319 8.55 -9.59 -18.44
N THR A 320 7.56 -10.27 -17.85
CA THR A 320 7.76 -11.44 -16.98
C THR A 320 7.58 -12.78 -17.70
N THR A 321 6.73 -12.81 -18.72
CA THR A 321 6.50 -13.99 -19.57
C THR A 321 7.59 -14.08 -20.65
N PRO A 322 7.98 -15.29 -21.10
CA PRO A 322 8.90 -15.46 -22.23
C PRO A 322 8.26 -15.00 -23.54
N ASP A 323 8.21 -13.69 -23.74
CA ASP A 323 8.07 -13.14 -25.07
C ASP A 323 9.33 -13.47 -25.86
N GLN A 324 9.17 -14.22 -26.94
CA GLN A 324 10.32 -14.68 -27.74
C GLN A 324 11.15 -13.50 -28.28
N GLY A 325 10.50 -12.39 -28.63
CA GLY A 325 11.20 -11.21 -29.13
C GLY A 325 12.01 -10.51 -28.03
N VAL A 326 11.45 -10.38 -26.83
CA VAL A 326 12.17 -9.80 -25.69
C VAL A 326 13.33 -10.70 -25.25
N ALA A 327 13.09 -12.02 -25.17
CA ALA A 327 14.15 -12.98 -24.85
C ALA A 327 15.30 -12.91 -25.85
N GLU A 328 14.99 -12.86 -27.15
CA GLU A 328 16.00 -12.73 -28.21
C GLU A 328 16.76 -11.39 -28.12
N LEU A 329 16.06 -10.30 -27.78
CA LEU A 329 16.67 -8.99 -27.58
C LEU A 329 17.70 -9.02 -26.44
N ILE A 330 17.38 -9.69 -25.32
CA ILE A 330 18.27 -9.81 -24.16
C ILE A 330 19.45 -10.72 -24.48
N LEU A 331 19.20 -11.84 -25.18
CA LEU A 331 20.25 -12.75 -25.60
C LEU A 331 21.30 -12.03 -26.45
N ARG A 332 20.87 -11.13 -27.34
CA ARG A 332 21.76 -10.29 -28.18
C ARG A 332 22.34 -9.07 -27.47
N THR A 333 21.89 -8.78 -26.26
CA THR A 333 22.40 -7.67 -25.46
C THR A 333 23.59 -8.14 -24.62
N PRO A 334 24.77 -7.51 -24.77
CA PRO A 334 25.95 -7.86 -23.98
C PRO A 334 25.68 -7.75 -22.47
N PRO A 335 26.23 -8.64 -21.63
CA PRO A 335 25.95 -8.65 -20.19
C PRO A 335 26.18 -7.30 -19.49
N GLY A 336 27.20 -6.53 -19.88
CA GLY A 336 27.46 -5.20 -19.32
C GLY A 336 26.40 -4.16 -19.69
N GLU A 337 25.77 -4.29 -20.87
CA GLU A 337 24.66 -3.42 -21.27
C GLU A 337 23.33 -3.84 -20.64
N ARG A 338 23.18 -5.08 -20.15
CA ARG A 338 21.95 -5.53 -19.46
C ARG A 338 21.69 -4.78 -18.15
N GLN A 339 22.71 -4.18 -17.55
CA GLN A 339 22.54 -3.33 -16.37
C GLN A 339 22.18 -1.87 -16.73
N SER A 340 22.23 -1.50 -18.01
CA SER A 340 21.79 -0.16 -18.44
C SER A 340 20.26 -0.05 -18.39
N ARG A 341 19.72 1.15 -18.58
CA ARG A 341 18.27 1.36 -18.71
C ARG A 341 17.88 1.58 -20.16
N ILE A 342 16.75 1.02 -20.57
CA ILE A 342 16.13 1.31 -21.88
C ILE A 342 14.84 2.08 -21.64
N GLY A 343 14.69 3.21 -22.32
CA GLY A 343 13.50 4.03 -22.26
C GLY A 343 13.86 5.51 -22.24
N GLN A 344 13.01 6.32 -21.63
CA GLN A 344 13.15 7.76 -21.65
C GLN A 344 13.03 8.36 -20.24
N ARG A 345 13.99 9.22 -19.91
CA ARG A 345 13.95 10.04 -18.69
C ARG A 345 12.99 11.21 -18.87
N PHE A 346 12.29 11.56 -17.80
CA PHE A 346 11.49 12.77 -17.69
C PHE A 346 12.10 13.68 -16.61
N PRO A 347 12.17 15.01 -16.84
CA PRO A 347 12.64 15.95 -15.82
C PRO A 347 11.69 15.95 -14.61
N THR A 348 12.25 15.67 -13.43
CA THR A 348 11.54 15.73 -12.16
C THR A 348 11.21 17.19 -11.80
N GLY A 349 10.16 17.40 -10.98
CA GLY A 349 9.70 18.73 -10.57
C GLY A 349 8.76 19.44 -11.55
N LEU A 350 8.58 18.93 -12.78
CA LEU A 350 7.59 19.46 -13.71
C LEU A 350 6.28 18.67 -13.61
N VAL A 351 5.16 19.41 -13.62
CA VAL A 351 3.84 18.80 -13.82
C VAL A 351 3.74 18.40 -15.29
N ALA A 352 3.69 17.09 -15.55
CA ALA A 352 3.65 16.58 -16.91
C ALA A 352 2.28 16.85 -17.55
N THR A 353 2.29 17.42 -18.76
CA THR A 353 1.07 17.58 -19.56
C THR A 353 0.71 16.28 -20.29
N SER A 354 -0.54 16.14 -20.72
CA SER A 354 -0.98 14.97 -21.51
C SER A 354 -0.13 14.76 -22.78
N GLU A 355 0.21 15.86 -23.47
CA GLU A 355 1.07 15.84 -24.65
C GLU A 355 2.49 15.36 -24.30
N GLN A 356 3.07 15.87 -23.21
CA GLN A 356 4.40 15.48 -22.74
C GLN A 356 4.46 14.00 -22.35
N LEU A 357 3.39 13.47 -21.74
CA LEU A 357 3.27 12.06 -21.37
C LEU A 357 3.14 11.17 -22.63
N GLY A 358 2.40 11.62 -23.64
CA GLY A 358 2.35 10.96 -24.94
C GLY A 358 3.72 10.93 -25.64
N ALA A 359 4.43 12.06 -25.63
CA ALA A 359 5.78 12.15 -26.16
C ALA A 359 6.78 11.29 -25.36
N LEU A 360 6.63 11.19 -24.03
CA LEU A 360 7.43 10.33 -23.18
C LEU A 360 7.25 8.85 -23.55
N ALA A 361 6.00 8.40 -23.70
CA ALA A 361 5.70 7.03 -24.12
C ALA A 361 6.27 6.72 -25.50
N SER A 362 6.10 7.63 -26.47
CA SER A 362 6.63 7.48 -27.82
C SER A 362 8.16 7.39 -27.84
N ARG A 363 8.86 8.25 -27.09
CA ARG A 363 10.33 8.20 -26.99
C ARG A 363 10.83 6.97 -26.24
N ALA A 364 10.13 6.54 -25.19
CA ALA A 364 10.47 5.31 -24.48
C ALA A 364 10.37 4.10 -25.40
N CYS A 365 9.32 4.02 -26.22
CA CYS A 365 9.17 2.99 -27.25
C CYS A 365 10.24 3.13 -28.33
N GLY A 366 10.52 4.36 -28.80
CA GLY A 366 11.59 4.64 -29.77
C GLY A 366 12.96 4.13 -29.32
N ALA A 367 13.31 4.27 -28.04
CA ALA A 367 14.56 3.72 -27.50
C ALA A 367 14.63 2.18 -27.60
N VAL A 368 13.49 1.49 -27.44
CA VAL A 368 13.40 0.04 -27.65
C VAL A 368 13.54 -0.28 -29.15
N GLU A 369 12.90 0.49 -30.03
CA GLU A 369 13.03 0.31 -31.48
C GLU A 369 14.48 0.48 -31.96
N ASP A 370 15.16 1.52 -31.49
CA ASP A 370 16.55 1.82 -31.84
C ASP A 370 17.48 0.69 -31.39
N LEU A 371 17.22 0.12 -30.21
CA LEU A 371 17.97 -1.06 -29.76
C LEU A 371 17.69 -2.27 -30.66
N ILE A 372 16.43 -2.58 -30.95
CA ILE A 372 16.08 -3.72 -31.82
C ILE A 372 16.72 -3.55 -33.20
N GLN A 373 16.61 -2.36 -33.81
CA GLN A 373 17.20 -2.08 -35.12
C GLN A 373 18.73 -2.17 -35.08
N GLY A 374 19.36 -1.60 -34.04
CA GLY A 374 20.81 -1.69 -33.86
C GLY A 374 21.31 -3.13 -33.73
N ARG A 375 20.51 -4.03 -33.14
CA ARG A 375 20.82 -5.46 -33.05
C ARG A 375 20.48 -6.23 -34.33
N LEU A 376 19.42 -5.86 -35.01
CA LEU A 376 18.98 -6.50 -36.25
C LEU A 376 19.91 -6.19 -37.42
N LEU A 377 20.35 -4.94 -37.56
CA LEU A 377 21.22 -4.48 -38.66
C LEU A 377 22.69 -4.92 -38.53
N ARG A 378 23.14 -5.32 -37.34
CA ARG A 378 24.52 -5.77 -37.11
C ARG A 378 24.76 -7.23 -37.48
N THR A 379 23.70 -8.02 -37.62
CA THR A 379 23.83 -9.45 -37.95
C THR A 379 23.84 -9.63 -39.47
N PRO A 380 24.88 -10.25 -40.07
CA PRO A 380 24.81 -10.66 -41.47
C PRO A 380 23.66 -11.67 -41.65
N ASP A 381 23.01 -11.65 -42.82
CA ASP A 381 21.88 -12.53 -43.17
C ASP A 381 20.58 -12.31 -42.36
N VAL A 382 20.24 -11.03 -42.14
CA VAL A 382 19.02 -10.56 -41.44
C VAL A 382 17.73 -11.28 -41.87
N LEU A 383 17.58 -11.64 -43.14
CA LEU A 383 16.35 -12.22 -43.65
C LEU A 383 16.32 -13.76 -43.59
N VAL A 384 17.45 -14.41 -43.30
CA VAL A 384 17.57 -15.89 -43.35
C VAL A 384 17.41 -16.51 -41.97
N GLN A 385 17.78 -15.79 -40.90
CA GLN A 385 17.70 -16.32 -39.54
C GLN A 385 16.28 -16.26 -38.99
N LYS A 386 15.74 -17.43 -38.61
CA LYS A 386 14.39 -17.58 -38.03
C LYS A 386 14.19 -16.73 -36.78
N ASP A 387 15.24 -16.49 -36.00
CA ASP A 387 15.18 -15.73 -34.75
C ASP A 387 14.94 -14.23 -34.98
N ASN A 388 15.25 -13.70 -36.17
CA ASN A 388 14.94 -12.32 -36.52
C ASN A 388 13.42 -12.09 -36.65
N ALA A 389 12.64 -13.13 -36.93
CA ALA A 389 11.18 -13.02 -36.98
C ALA A 389 10.61 -12.59 -35.62
N ALA A 390 11.17 -13.08 -34.50
CA ALA A 390 10.73 -12.71 -33.16
C ALA A 390 11.01 -11.24 -32.85
N LEU A 391 12.19 -10.73 -33.22
CA LEU A 391 12.54 -9.31 -33.08
C LEU A 391 11.69 -8.39 -33.97
N VAL A 392 11.42 -8.80 -35.21
CA VAL A 392 10.54 -8.06 -36.13
C VAL A 392 9.09 -8.04 -35.61
N ALA A 393 8.61 -9.14 -35.05
CA ALA A 393 7.30 -9.20 -34.40
C ALA A 393 7.23 -8.30 -33.16
N LEU A 394 8.27 -8.29 -32.32
CA LEU A 394 8.37 -7.36 -31.20
C LEU A 394 8.38 -5.89 -31.67
N LEU A 395 9.22 -5.56 -32.66
CA LEU A 395 9.29 -4.21 -33.23
C LEU A 395 7.92 -3.75 -33.77
N SER A 396 7.20 -4.65 -34.43
CA SER A 396 5.87 -4.35 -34.98
C SER A 396 4.86 -4.08 -33.86
N ARG A 397 4.87 -4.86 -32.78
CA ARG A 397 4.01 -4.62 -31.60
C ARG A 397 4.33 -3.33 -30.88
N VAL A 398 5.62 -3.01 -30.73
CA VAL A 398 6.06 -1.75 -30.10
C VAL A 398 5.51 -0.55 -30.87
N ARG A 399 5.59 -0.59 -32.21
CA ARG A 399 5.11 0.46 -33.12
C ARG A 399 3.60 0.58 -33.19
N CYS A 400 2.92 -0.54 -33.40
CA CYS A 400 1.49 -0.54 -33.71
C CYS A 400 0.63 -0.35 -32.46
N ASP A 401 1.04 -0.92 -31.32
CA ASP A 401 0.18 -1.06 -30.15
C ASP A 401 0.75 -0.40 -28.90
N LEU A 402 2.01 -0.71 -28.57
CA LEU A 402 2.53 -0.39 -27.24
C LEU A 402 2.62 1.11 -27.01
N SER A 403 3.12 1.88 -27.97
CA SER A 403 3.29 3.33 -27.82
C SER A 403 1.98 4.03 -27.47
N ALA A 404 0.89 3.68 -28.16
CA ALA A 404 -0.43 4.27 -27.91
C ALA A 404 -1.00 3.84 -26.55
N ARG A 405 -0.90 2.55 -26.21
CA ARG A 405 -1.39 2.00 -24.94
C ARG A 405 -0.62 2.57 -23.75
N LEU A 406 0.70 2.70 -23.86
CA LEU A 406 1.56 3.28 -22.84
C LEU A 406 1.26 4.77 -22.65
N ALA A 407 1.10 5.53 -23.75
CA ALA A 407 0.69 6.93 -23.68
C ALA A 407 -0.62 7.09 -22.89
N TRP A 408 -1.61 6.25 -23.18
CA TRP A 408 -2.89 6.26 -22.47
C TRP A 408 -2.72 5.97 -20.97
N ILE A 409 -1.95 4.94 -20.60
CA ILE A 409 -1.69 4.59 -19.19
C ILE A 409 -1.05 5.77 -18.46
N LEU A 410 0.00 6.36 -19.04
CA LEU A 410 0.71 7.47 -18.43
C LEU A 410 -0.19 8.70 -18.30
N GLN A 411 -0.93 9.07 -19.34
CA GLN A 411 -1.89 10.18 -19.29
C GLN A 411 -2.95 9.94 -18.22
N ARG A 412 -3.49 8.73 -18.12
CA ARG A 412 -4.53 8.41 -17.14
C ARG A 412 -4.02 8.44 -15.70
N ALA A 413 -2.78 8.01 -15.46
CA ALA A 413 -2.21 7.87 -14.13
C ALA A 413 -1.60 9.17 -13.58
N PHE A 414 -1.02 10.00 -14.46
CA PHE A 414 -0.23 11.17 -14.05
C PHE A 414 -0.92 12.51 -14.26
N VAL A 415 -1.96 12.59 -15.09
CA VAL A 415 -2.78 13.81 -15.20
C VAL A 415 -3.79 13.83 -14.06
N ALA A 416 -3.89 14.98 -13.37
CA ALA A 416 -4.87 15.17 -12.31
C ALA A 416 -6.28 14.89 -12.84
N ALA A 417 -7.10 14.19 -12.04
CA ALA A 417 -8.49 13.94 -12.41
C ALA A 417 -9.22 15.28 -12.53
N GLU A 418 -9.99 15.45 -13.62
CA GLU A 418 -10.79 16.66 -13.81
C GLU A 418 -11.68 16.91 -12.57
N GLY A 419 -11.55 18.10 -12.00
CA GLY A 419 -12.31 18.54 -10.82
C GLY A 419 -11.65 18.30 -9.45
N ASP A 420 -10.58 17.49 -9.36
CA ASP A 420 -9.83 17.35 -8.11
C ASP A 420 -8.72 18.41 -8.03
N THR A 421 -9.09 19.62 -7.60
CA THR A 421 -8.15 20.72 -7.37
C THR A 421 -7.25 20.51 -6.14
N THR A 422 -7.55 19.51 -5.32
CA THR A 422 -6.86 19.29 -4.04
C THR A 422 -5.68 18.32 -4.17
N ALA A 423 -5.75 17.38 -5.12
CA ALA A 423 -4.69 16.42 -5.35
C ALA A 423 -3.69 16.96 -6.39
N LEU A 424 -2.47 17.25 -5.93
CA LEU A 424 -1.37 17.51 -6.86
C LEU A 424 -1.01 16.22 -7.63
N PRO A 425 -0.80 16.30 -8.95
CA PRO A 425 -0.47 15.12 -9.76
C PRO A 425 0.88 14.51 -9.34
N PRO A 426 1.08 13.19 -9.47
CA PRO A 426 2.38 12.57 -9.17
C PRO A 426 3.47 13.05 -10.15
N PHE A 427 4.73 13.07 -9.69
CA PHE A 427 5.87 13.34 -10.58
C PHE A 427 6.25 12.08 -11.33
N ILE A 428 6.36 12.14 -12.65
CA ILE A 428 7.01 11.09 -13.41
C ILE A 428 8.51 11.43 -13.58
N SER A 429 9.39 10.49 -13.30
CA SER A 429 10.85 10.62 -13.47
C SER A 429 11.35 9.92 -14.74
N GLY A 430 10.53 9.03 -15.29
CA GLY A 430 10.80 8.37 -16.57
C GLY A 430 9.93 7.15 -16.77
N CYS A 431 10.01 6.60 -17.98
CA CYS A 431 9.37 5.36 -18.36
C CYS A 431 10.39 4.45 -19.03
N TYR A 432 10.53 3.23 -18.50
CA TYR A 432 11.56 2.27 -18.91
C TYR A 432 10.96 0.90 -19.20
N LEU A 433 11.64 0.15 -20.05
CA LEU A 433 11.36 -1.26 -20.33
C LEU A 433 12.37 -2.11 -19.58
N ALA A 434 11.90 -3.18 -18.94
CA ALA A 434 12.77 -4.22 -18.41
C ALA A 434 12.15 -5.60 -18.57
N SER A 435 12.97 -6.63 -18.41
CA SER A 435 12.50 -8.01 -18.39
C SER A 435 13.02 -8.74 -17.17
N CYS A 436 12.16 -9.58 -16.63
CA CYS A 436 12.32 -10.29 -15.38
C CYS A 436 11.99 -11.78 -15.60
N GLY A 437 12.80 -12.47 -16.40
CA GLY A 437 12.66 -13.92 -16.59
C GLY A 437 13.26 -14.75 -15.46
N GLU A 438 13.06 -16.07 -15.51
CA GLU A 438 13.54 -17.02 -14.48
C GLU A 438 15.07 -17.15 -14.49
N GLY A 439 15.68 -17.08 -15.68
CA GLY A 439 17.12 -17.14 -15.86
C GLY A 439 17.79 -15.77 -15.85
N ARG A 440 19.06 -15.71 -15.42
CA ARG A 440 19.90 -14.50 -15.55
C ARG A 440 20.02 -14.01 -16.99
N ASP A 441 19.90 -14.91 -17.97
CA ASP A 441 19.91 -14.56 -19.40
C ASP A 441 18.59 -14.01 -19.92
N GLN A 442 17.56 -13.95 -19.07
CA GLN A 442 16.26 -13.35 -19.36
C GLN A 442 16.00 -12.12 -18.49
N GLN A 443 17.00 -11.68 -17.72
CA GLN A 443 16.94 -10.49 -16.90
C GLN A 443 17.76 -9.40 -17.56
N ALA A 444 17.12 -8.24 -17.77
CA ALA A 444 17.80 -7.08 -18.28
C ALA A 444 17.03 -5.81 -17.95
N PHE A 445 17.81 -4.75 -17.81
CA PHE A 445 17.45 -3.35 -17.68
C PHE A 445 16.75 -2.95 -16.37
N ILE A 446 16.61 -3.88 -15.44
CA ILE A 446 16.04 -3.63 -14.11
C ILE A 446 17.00 -2.76 -13.28
N GLY A 447 18.28 -3.11 -13.23
CA GLY A 447 19.29 -2.40 -12.44
C GLY A 447 19.36 -0.91 -12.77
N GLY A 448 19.42 -0.55 -14.07
CA GLY A 448 19.44 0.85 -14.50
C GLY A 448 18.14 1.63 -14.20
N ALA A 449 16.99 0.97 -14.13
CA ALA A 449 15.73 1.60 -13.72
C ALA A 449 15.70 1.85 -12.20
N LEU A 450 16.24 0.92 -11.40
CA LEU A 450 16.39 1.08 -9.95
C LEU A 450 17.42 2.16 -9.61
N GLU A 451 18.55 2.20 -10.31
CA GLU A 451 19.57 3.26 -10.19
C GLU A 451 18.94 4.63 -10.47
N LYS A 452 18.15 4.75 -11.55
CA LYS A 452 17.42 5.99 -11.86
C LYS A 452 16.48 6.42 -10.73
N LEU A 453 15.84 5.47 -10.04
CA LEU A 453 14.96 5.76 -8.91
C LEU A 453 15.77 6.31 -7.72
N LEU A 454 16.91 5.70 -7.42
CA LEU A 454 17.86 6.17 -6.40
C LEU A 454 18.40 7.57 -6.72
N ASP A 455 18.75 7.83 -7.98
CA ASP A 455 19.22 9.15 -8.45
C ASP A 455 18.19 10.27 -8.24
N SER A 456 16.91 9.93 -8.24
CA SER A 456 15.81 10.90 -8.12
C SER A 456 15.31 11.08 -6.69
N GLN A 457 15.85 10.36 -5.70
CA GLN A 457 15.31 10.31 -4.33
C GLN A 457 15.17 11.66 -3.61
N GLY A 458 15.89 12.69 -4.07
CA GLY A 458 15.88 14.05 -3.52
C GLY A 458 14.81 14.97 -4.15
N ASP A 459 14.16 14.55 -5.23
CA ASP A 459 13.20 15.35 -5.99
C ASP A 459 11.79 15.32 -5.34
N LEU A 460 11.70 15.80 -4.10
CA LEU A 460 10.49 15.75 -3.28
C LEU A 460 9.79 17.12 -3.17
N GLU A 461 8.46 17.11 -3.19
CA GLU A 461 7.66 18.30 -2.92
C GLU A 461 6.58 17.98 -1.89
N TRP A 462 6.50 18.78 -0.81
CA TRP A 462 5.46 18.61 0.20
C TRP A 462 4.10 19.05 -0.34
N ALA A 463 3.07 18.23 -0.11
CA ALA A 463 1.73 18.59 -0.52
C ALA A 463 1.21 19.78 0.30
N PRO A 464 0.51 20.75 -0.33
CA PRO A 464 -0.08 21.87 0.39
C PRO A 464 -1.09 21.35 1.40
N GLY A 465 -0.99 21.82 2.65
CA GLY A 465 -1.90 21.45 3.73
C GLY A 465 -1.37 20.45 4.75
N VAL A 466 -0.27 19.74 4.48
CA VAL A 466 0.36 18.85 5.49
C VAL A 466 0.84 19.64 6.71
N GLU A 467 1.39 20.84 6.49
CA GLU A 467 1.77 21.75 7.57
C GLU A 467 0.60 22.11 8.50
N SER A 468 -0.63 22.18 7.96
CA SER A 468 -1.79 22.63 8.74
C SER A 468 -2.23 21.59 9.78
N SER A 469 -2.11 20.29 9.47
CA SER A 469 -2.45 19.21 10.39
C SER A 469 -1.47 19.14 11.57
N ASP A 470 -0.17 19.27 11.30
CA ASP A 470 0.85 19.28 12.36
C ASP A 470 0.72 20.52 13.25
N ILE A 471 0.43 21.69 12.66
CA ILE A 471 0.17 22.91 13.42
C ILE A 471 -1.07 22.73 14.32
N GLN A 472 -2.14 22.11 13.84
CA GLN A 472 -3.33 21.85 14.66
C GLN A 472 -3.05 20.87 15.79
N ALA A 473 -2.33 19.77 15.52
CA ALA A 473 -1.94 18.80 16.54
C ALA A 473 -1.06 19.46 17.63
N LEU A 474 -0.08 20.27 17.23
CA LEU A 474 0.77 21.02 18.16
C LEU A 474 -0.04 22.07 18.96
N ARG A 475 -1.04 22.72 18.36
CA ARG A 475 -1.94 23.64 19.07
C ARG A 475 -2.76 22.92 20.13
N ILE A 476 -3.35 21.77 19.77
CA ILE A 476 -4.12 20.94 20.71
C ILE A 476 -3.22 20.42 21.83
N ALA A 477 -2.03 19.92 21.51
CA ALA A 477 -1.07 19.45 22.50
C ALA A 477 -0.63 20.56 23.47
N ARG A 478 -0.32 21.76 22.96
CA ARG A 478 0.01 22.94 23.79
C ARG A 478 -1.17 23.35 24.68
N LEU A 479 -2.39 23.30 24.17
CA LEU A 479 -3.60 23.62 24.93
C LEU A 479 -3.83 22.60 26.05
N LEU A 480 -3.69 21.30 25.77
CA LEU A 480 -3.78 20.24 26.78
C LEU A 480 -2.70 20.36 27.85
N TRP A 481 -1.47 20.71 27.45
CA TRP A 481 -0.38 20.94 28.39
C TRP A 481 -0.64 22.16 29.28
N ALA A 482 -1.15 23.26 28.71
CA ALA A 482 -1.53 24.45 29.46
C ALA A 482 -2.66 24.18 30.47
N ILE A 483 -3.68 23.41 30.09
CA ILE A 483 -4.76 22.98 30.99
C ILE A 483 -4.19 22.12 32.13
N SER A 484 -3.31 21.17 31.81
CA SER A 484 -2.70 20.30 32.81
C SER A 484 -1.83 21.08 33.80
N ALA A 485 -1.05 22.05 33.31
CA ALA A 485 -0.25 22.94 34.14
C ALA A 485 -1.12 23.83 35.04
N ALA A 486 -2.20 24.41 34.51
CA ALA A 486 -3.14 25.22 35.28
C ALA A 486 -3.82 24.42 36.41
N ALA A 487 -4.23 23.18 36.12
CA ALA A 487 -4.80 22.28 37.11
C ALA A 487 -3.79 21.93 38.22
N ALA A 488 -2.53 21.69 37.87
CA ALA A 488 -1.46 21.42 38.84
C ALA A 488 -1.19 22.65 39.74
N ILE A 489 -1.17 23.86 39.18
CA ILE A 489 -1.00 25.10 39.95
C ILE A 489 -2.20 25.35 40.88
N ALA A 490 -3.43 25.15 40.41
CA ALA A 490 -4.63 25.26 41.23
C ALA A 490 -4.60 24.26 42.40
N PHE A 491 -4.12 23.04 42.16
CA PHE A 491 -3.95 22.03 43.20
C PHE A 491 -2.87 22.41 44.21
N ALA A 492 -1.71 22.89 43.77
CA ALA A 492 -0.61 23.34 44.64
C ALA A 492 -0.98 24.57 45.48
N THR A 493 -1.69 25.53 44.90
CA THR A 493 -2.21 26.72 45.62
C THR A 493 -3.27 26.34 46.65
N PHE A 494 -4.12 25.36 46.34
CA PHE A 494 -5.06 24.82 47.32
C PHE A 494 -4.36 24.13 48.50
N LEU A 495 -3.34 23.31 48.23
CA LEU A 495 -2.53 22.64 49.26
C LEU A 495 -1.78 23.63 50.15
N SER A 496 -1.12 24.64 49.57
CA SER A 496 -0.37 25.65 50.33
C SER A 496 -1.28 26.51 51.22
N ARG A 497 -2.45 26.95 50.72
CA ARG A 497 -3.45 27.65 51.55
C ARG A 497 -3.92 26.78 52.71
N ARG A 498 -4.11 25.48 52.48
CA ARG A 498 -4.53 24.55 53.54
C ARG A 498 -3.44 24.33 54.59
N MET A 499 -2.17 24.27 54.20
CA MET A 499 -1.06 24.19 55.17
C MET A 499 -0.91 25.48 55.99
N LEU A 500 -1.07 26.65 55.36
CA LEU A 500 -0.91 27.95 56.04
C LEU A 500 -2.05 28.29 57.02
N TRP A 501 -3.25 27.73 56.82
CA TRP A 501 -4.43 27.99 57.65
C TRP A 501 -4.81 26.81 58.56
N GLY A 502 -4.06 25.71 58.48
CA GLY A 502 -4.27 24.49 59.26
C GLY A 502 -3.28 24.30 60.41
N ALA A 503 -2.37 25.26 60.61
CA ALA A 503 -1.58 25.46 61.84
C ALA A 503 -2.13 26.70 62.55
#